data_AF-A0A6G0TDA6-F1
#
_entry.id   AF-A0A6G0TDA6-F1
#
_cell.length_a   1.000
_cell.length_b   1.000
_cell.length_c   1.000
_cell.angle_alpha   90.00
_cell.angle_beta   90.00
_cell.angle_gamma   90.00
#
_symmetry.space_group_name_H-M   'P 1'
#
loop_
_entity.id
_entity.type
_entity.pdbx_description
1 polymer ?
#
loop_
_entity_poly.entity_id
_entity_poly.type
_entity_poly.pdbx_seq_one_letter_code
_entity_poly.pdbx_strand_id
1 'polypeptide(L)'
;MYRKSIKKKSCKAPKGKVYAKYFNTMKRLKDVGLKSTKKIFEDKSILSRSQDQMDFYLNENESGSVELTNILINDEDLSWPEIETIWRKTVNFRLKFIKENNTSSIFKKWVHYTKPLGYKLVEIDFCHMYSKFKNLSVKFGDKLSTLLQIFDDRVKDSGSKTLLQQLKESNNLCVNGKFLTMLYLLHSLFIPTSKKVTLDENGKKSTIKFSIRDSQNTFILVAPTAVELELIINKLKSQSNSIQPCILVVGSLLYPKQVLVYFDDV
;
A
#
# COMPACT_ATOMS: atom_id res chain seq x y z
N MET A 1 -2.87 56.37 31.16
CA MET A 1 -2.45 55.07 30.58
C MET A 1 -3.67 54.16 30.45
N TYR A 2 -4.17 53.93 29.23
CA TYR A 2 -5.08 52.82 28.92
C TYR A 2 -4.83 52.40 27.46
N ARG A 3 -4.11 51.29 27.25
CA ARG A 3 -3.97 50.66 25.92
C ARG A 3 -5.11 49.67 25.74
N LYS A 4 -6.07 49.98 24.85
CA LYS A 4 -7.05 49.00 24.35
C LYS A 4 -6.37 48.03 23.38
N SER A 5 -6.50 46.73 23.64
CA SER A 5 -6.05 45.65 22.78
C SER A 5 -6.85 45.58 21.47
N ILE A 6 -6.19 45.65 20.32
CA ILE A 6 -6.81 45.40 19.01
C ILE A 6 -6.86 43.88 18.79
N LYS A 7 -8.08 43.30 18.83
CA LYS A 7 -8.32 41.91 18.42
C LYS A 7 -8.05 41.77 16.91
N LYS A 8 -7.11 40.89 16.53
CA LYS A 8 -6.93 40.45 15.13
C LYS A 8 -8.22 39.77 14.63
N LYS A 9 -8.91 40.40 13.67
CA LYS A 9 -10.04 39.80 12.94
C LYS A 9 -9.53 38.60 12.13
N SER A 10 -10.05 37.40 12.41
CA SER A 10 -9.88 36.24 11.53
C SER A 10 -10.60 36.49 10.21
N CYS A 11 -9.88 36.55 9.09
CA CYS A 11 -10.47 36.59 7.75
C CYS A 11 -11.17 35.25 7.45
N LYS A 12 -12.46 35.15 7.76
CA LYS A 12 -13.31 34.07 7.24
C LYS A 12 -13.68 34.43 5.80
N ALA A 13 -13.42 33.52 4.85
CA ALA A 13 -13.78 33.72 3.45
C ALA A 13 -15.28 34.09 3.33
N PRO A 14 -15.67 35.03 2.47
CA PRO A 14 -17.05 35.47 2.37
C PRO A 14 -17.95 34.30 1.99
N LYS A 15 -18.93 33.98 2.85
CA LYS A 15 -19.97 32.99 2.54
C LYS A 15 -21.18 33.73 1.99
N GLY A 16 -21.66 33.33 0.83
CA GLY A 16 -22.85 33.91 0.21
C GLY A 16 -23.09 33.43 -1.22
N LYS A 17 -24.34 33.43 -1.66
CA LYS A 17 -24.74 32.98 -3.01
C LYS A 17 -24.01 33.78 -4.12
N VAL A 18 -23.79 35.07 -3.91
CA VAL A 18 -23.06 35.95 -4.85
C VAL A 18 -21.60 35.54 -4.97
N TYR A 19 -20.92 35.30 -3.85
CA TYR A 19 -19.53 34.86 -3.83
C TYR A 19 -19.37 33.50 -4.53
N ALA A 20 -20.21 32.52 -4.19
CA ALA A 20 -20.20 31.21 -4.83
C ALA A 20 -20.47 31.32 -6.35
N LYS A 21 -21.45 32.14 -6.77
CA LYS A 21 -21.79 32.36 -8.18
C LYS A 21 -20.62 32.96 -8.95
N TYR A 22 -19.92 33.93 -8.37
CA TYR A 22 -18.73 34.53 -8.99
C TYR A 22 -17.63 33.50 -9.24
N PHE A 23 -17.24 32.73 -8.21
CA PHE A 23 -16.16 31.74 -8.37
C PHE A 23 -16.54 30.58 -9.29
N ASN A 24 -17.78 30.11 -9.24
CA ASN A 24 -18.28 29.08 -10.15
C ASN A 24 -18.33 29.58 -11.61
N THR A 25 -18.75 30.83 -11.82
CA THR A 25 -18.75 31.45 -13.15
C THR A 25 -17.33 31.65 -13.66
N MET A 26 -16.41 32.11 -12.81
CA MET A 26 -14.99 32.27 -13.19
C MET A 26 -14.31 30.93 -13.46
N LYS A 27 -14.69 29.86 -12.77
CA LYS A 27 -14.23 28.50 -13.09
C LYS A 27 -14.73 28.06 -14.46
N ARG A 28 -16.03 28.21 -14.71
CA ARG A 28 -16.63 27.88 -16.02
C ARG A 28 -15.97 28.66 -17.16
N LEU A 29 -15.72 29.96 -16.99
CA LEU A 29 -15.05 30.80 -17.99
C LEU A 29 -13.60 30.37 -18.27
N LYS A 30 -12.90 29.78 -17.29
CA LYS A 30 -11.59 29.15 -17.52
C LYS A 30 -11.74 27.85 -18.31
N ASP A 31 -12.72 27.03 -17.95
CA ASP A 31 -12.93 25.72 -18.59
C ASP A 31 -13.31 25.87 -20.09
N VAL A 32 -14.00 26.96 -20.46
CA VAL A 32 -14.33 27.28 -21.86
C VAL A 32 -13.29 28.17 -22.56
N GLY A 33 -12.10 28.35 -21.98
CA GLY A 33 -10.98 29.07 -22.61
C GLY A 33 -11.11 30.60 -22.72
N LEU A 34 -12.19 31.18 -22.19
CA LEU A 34 -12.46 32.63 -22.23
C LEU A 34 -11.65 33.43 -21.19
N LYS A 35 -10.82 32.76 -20.38
CA LYS A 35 -9.93 33.41 -19.41
C LYS A 35 -8.55 32.76 -19.43
N SER A 36 -7.55 33.51 -19.91
CA SER A 36 -6.15 33.08 -19.94
C SER A 36 -5.58 32.93 -18.52
N THR A 37 -4.97 31.77 -18.26
CA THR A 37 -4.15 31.51 -17.07
C THR A 37 -2.74 32.03 -17.30
N LYS A 38 -2.36 33.14 -16.67
CA LYS A 38 -0.94 33.39 -16.36
C LYS A 38 -0.51 32.39 -15.28
N LYS A 39 -0.15 31.17 -15.68
CA LYS A 39 0.61 30.27 -14.80
C LYS A 39 2.07 30.65 -14.94
N ILE A 40 2.64 31.19 -13.87
CA ILE A 40 4.08 31.12 -13.64
C ILE A 40 4.36 29.62 -13.49
N PHE A 41 4.94 29.01 -14.52
CA PHE A 41 5.53 27.69 -14.38
C PHE A 41 6.83 27.88 -13.61
N GLU A 42 6.76 27.74 -12.28
CA GLU A 42 7.94 27.30 -11.55
C GLU A 42 8.20 25.88 -12.01
N ASP A 43 9.33 25.71 -12.69
CA ASP A 43 9.86 24.44 -13.17
C ASP A 43 10.30 23.59 -11.97
N LYS A 44 9.31 23.12 -11.18
CA LYS A 44 9.52 21.97 -10.33
C LYS A 44 9.56 20.81 -11.28
N SER A 45 10.77 20.34 -11.58
CA SER A 45 11.02 19.05 -12.20
C SER A 45 10.02 18.06 -11.63
N ILE A 46 9.01 17.72 -12.43
CA ILE A 46 8.07 16.69 -12.10
C ILE A 46 8.95 15.44 -12.10
N LEU A 47 9.37 14.98 -10.91
CA LEU A 47 9.91 13.63 -10.78
C LEU A 47 8.91 12.74 -11.50
N SER A 48 9.38 12.07 -12.55
CA SER A 48 8.55 11.17 -13.35
C SER A 48 7.82 10.23 -12.40
N ARG A 49 6.60 9.82 -12.78
CA ARG A 49 5.87 8.85 -11.98
C ARG A 49 6.78 7.62 -11.86
N SER A 50 6.90 7.01 -10.69
CA SER A 50 7.76 5.83 -10.47
C SER A 50 7.54 4.71 -11.49
N GLN A 51 6.37 4.69 -12.13
CA GLN A 51 6.02 3.85 -13.27
C GLN A 51 6.99 4.01 -14.46
N ASP A 52 7.36 5.23 -14.82
CA ASP A 52 8.17 5.53 -16.00
C ASP A 52 9.62 5.05 -15.83
N GLN A 53 10.10 4.95 -14.57
CA GLN A 53 11.40 4.37 -14.26
C GLN A 53 11.36 2.84 -14.28
N MET A 54 10.28 2.21 -13.79
CA MET A 54 10.09 0.76 -13.83
C MET A 54 10.09 0.22 -15.27
N ASP A 55 9.48 0.96 -16.19
CA ASP A 55 9.36 0.55 -17.59
C ASP A 55 10.71 0.54 -18.30
N PHE A 56 11.68 1.35 -17.86
CA PHE A 56 13.03 1.36 -18.41
C PHE A 56 13.86 0.11 -18.03
N TYR A 57 13.58 -0.54 -16.90
CA TYR A 57 14.36 -1.70 -16.43
C TYR A 57 13.86 -3.04 -16.99
N LEU A 58 12.66 -3.10 -17.57
CA LEU A 58 12.01 -4.33 -18.07
C LEU A 58 12.07 -4.46 -19.60
N ASN A 59 13.10 -3.89 -20.25
CA ASN A 59 13.15 -3.78 -21.70
C ASN A 59 13.35 -5.13 -22.41
N GLU A 60 14.10 -6.07 -21.83
CA GLU A 60 14.36 -7.39 -22.42
C GLU A 60 14.38 -8.50 -21.37
N ASN A 61 13.83 -9.66 -21.74
CA ASN A 61 13.92 -10.87 -20.93
C ASN A 61 15.32 -11.46 -21.01
N GLU A 62 15.75 -12.10 -19.93
CA GLU A 62 17.01 -12.83 -19.92
C GLU A 62 16.98 -14.04 -20.87
N SER A 63 18.12 -14.34 -21.49
CA SER A 63 18.28 -15.53 -22.35
C SER A 63 17.98 -16.81 -21.59
N GLY A 64 17.17 -17.70 -22.17
CA GLY A 64 16.79 -18.96 -21.53
C GLY A 64 15.77 -18.83 -20.40
N SER A 65 15.16 -17.64 -20.22
CA SER A 65 14.25 -17.37 -19.11
C SER A 65 12.99 -18.25 -19.11
N VAL A 66 12.52 -18.67 -20.29
CA VAL A 66 11.35 -19.56 -20.42
C VAL A 66 11.70 -20.97 -19.96
N GLU A 67 12.82 -21.51 -20.42
CA GLU A 67 13.31 -22.85 -20.06
C GLU A 67 13.63 -22.94 -18.57
N LEU A 68 14.35 -21.94 -18.03
CA LEU A 68 14.66 -21.85 -16.61
C LEU A 68 13.40 -21.73 -15.75
N THR A 69 12.41 -20.96 -16.19
CA THR A 69 11.11 -20.86 -15.50
C THR A 69 10.37 -22.21 -15.54
N ASN A 70 10.43 -22.94 -16.65
CA ASN A 70 9.81 -24.26 -16.75
C ASN A 70 10.46 -25.27 -15.80
N ILE A 71 11.79 -25.24 -15.67
CA ILE A 71 12.50 -26.07 -14.66
C ILE A 71 11.98 -25.70 -13.27
N LEU A 72 12.00 -24.40 -12.94
CA LEU A 72 11.57 -23.92 -11.64
C LEU A 72 10.14 -24.32 -11.26
N ILE A 73 9.21 -24.34 -12.22
CA ILE A 73 7.79 -24.63 -11.96
C ILE A 73 7.51 -26.13 -11.89
N ASN A 74 8.21 -26.94 -12.69
CA ASN A 74 7.87 -28.36 -12.87
C ASN A 74 8.78 -29.31 -12.09
N ASP A 75 9.93 -28.86 -11.60
CA ASP A 75 10.86 -29.66 -10.80
C ASP A 75 10.60 -29.44 -9.30
N GLU A 76 10.03 -30.46 -8.65
CA GLU A 76 9.69 -30.42 -7.22
C GLU A 76 10.91 -30.64 -6.30
N ASP A 77 12.03 -31.14 -6.84
CA ASP A 77 13.20 -31.55 -6.06
C ASP A 77 14.28 -30.45 -5.97
N LEU A 78 14.00 -29.25 -6.51
CA LEU A 78 14.95 -28.14 -6.45
C LEU A 78 15.27 -27.71 -5.02
N SER A 79 16.56 -27.69 -4.71
CA SER A 79 17.05 -27.10 -3.48
C SER A 79 16.86 -25.59 -3.48
N TRP A 80 16.75 -24.99 -2.28
CA TRP A 80 16.59 -23.54 -2.15
C TRP A 80 17.69 -22.72 -2.85
N PRO A 81 18.98 -23.10 -2.79
CA PRO A 81 20.03 -22.42 -3.55
C PRO A 81 19.83 -22.47 -5.08
N GLU A 82 19.31 -23.57 -5.62
CA GLU A 82 18.99 -23.70 -7.04
C GLU A 82 17.82 -22.80 -7.43
N ILE A 83 16.77 -22.78 -6.60
CA ILE A 83 15.64 -21.85 -6.73
C ILE A 83 16.16 -20.41 -6.81
N GLU A 84 16.99 -19.96 -5.85
CA GLU A 84 17.54 -18.60 -5.85
C GLU A 84 18.39 -18.31 -7.10
N THR A 85 19.15 -19.29 -7.58
CA THR A 85 20.02 -19.17 -8.76
C THR A 85 19.18 -18.98 -10.02
N ILE A 86 18.13 -19.78 -10.20
CA ILE A 86 17.19 -19.63 -11.30
C ILE A 86 16.46 -18.28 -11.18
N TRP A 87 16.01 -17.93 -9.98
CA TRP A 87 15.26 -16.69 -9.73
C TRP A 87 16.01 -15.43 -10.16
N ARG A 88 17.33 -15.39 -9.93
CA ARG A 88 18.23 -14.31 -10.34
C ARG A 88 18.41 -14.23 -11.86
N LYS A 89 18.24 -15.34 -12.57
CA LYS A 89 18.37 -15.43 -14.03
C LYS A 89 17.06 -15.14 -14.77
N THR A 90 15.94 -14.98 -14.06
CA THR A 90 14.61 -14.80 -14.68
C THR A 90 13.87 -13.59 -14.12
N VAL A 91 14.59 -12.57 -13.64
CA VAL A 91 14.00 -11.44 -12.92
C VAL A 91 13.12 -10.59 -13.83
N ASN A 92 13.61 -10.19 -15.00
CA ASN A 92 12.85 -9.37 -15.95
C ASN A 92 11.62 -10.12 -16.47
N PHE A 93 11.80 -11.38 -16.87
CA PHE A 93 10.69 -12.23 -17.31
C PHE A 93 9.57 -12.32 -16.25
N ARG A 94 9.96 -12.55 -15.00
CA ARG A 94 9.01 -12.68 -13.90
C ARG A 94 8.38 -11.35 -13.47
N LEU A 95 9.16 -10.27 -13.41
CA LEU A 95 8.63 -8.94 -13.08
C LEU A 95 7.65 -8.45 -14.14
N LYS A 96 7.89 -8.75 -15.41
CA LYS A 96 6.92 -8.52 -16.50
C LYS A 96 5.63 -9.30 -16.27
N PHE A 97 5.73 -10.59 -15.95
CA PHE A 97 4.56 -11.40 -15.60
C PHE A 97 3.80 -10.82 -14.41
N ILE A 98 4.48 -10.43 -13.33
CA ILE A 98 3.87 -9.81 -12.14
C ILE A 98 3.15 -8.52 -12.48
N LYS A 99 3.72 -7.68 -13.34
CA LYS A 99 3.12 -6.42 -13.79
C LYS A 99 1.81 -6.64 -14.56
N GLU A 100 1.71 -7.75 -15.30
CA GLU A 100 0.59 -8.04 -16.21
C GLU A 100 -0.50 -8.92 -15.57
N ASN A 101 -0.27 -9.47 -14.37
CA ASN A 101 -1.14 -10.48 -13.75
C ASN A 101 -1.65 -10.06 -12.37
N ASN A 102 -2.76 -10.67 -11.95
CA ASN A 102 -3.32 -10.47 -10.62
C ASN A 102 -2.62 -11.35 -9.57
N THR A 103 -2.86 -11.04 -8.29
CA THR A 103 -2.27 -11.73 -7.13
C THR A 103 -2.46 -13.25 -7.16
N SER A 104 -3.65 -13.76 -7.51
CA SER A 104 -3.91 -15.21 -7.56
C SER A 104 -3.07 -15.89 -8.64
N SER A 105 -3.04 -15.33 -9.85
CA SER A 105 -2.22 -15.85 -10.95
C SER A 105 -0.71 -15.82 -10.62
N ILE A 106 -0.25 -14.79 -9.90
CA ILE A 106 1.15 -14.66 -9.47
C ILE A 106 1.53 -15.81 -8.54
N PHE A 107 0.79 -16.02 -7.46
CA PHE A 107 1.13 -17.03 -6.47
C PHE A 107 0.91 -18.47 -6.99
N LYS A 108 -0.05 -18.68 -7.90
CA LYS A 108 -0.22 -19.97 -8.61
C LYS A 108 0.98 -20.34 -9.46
N LYS A 109 1.52 -19.37 -10.22
CA LYS A 109 2.69 -19.60 -11.07
C LYS A 109 3.98 -19.67 -10.25
N TRP A 110 4.09 -18.84 -9.23
CA TRP A 110 5.31 -18.64 -8.45
C TRP A 110 5.08 -19.08 -7.00
N VAL A 111 4.72 -20.36 -6.83
CA VAL A 111 4.41 -20.98 -5.52
C VAL A 111 5.53 -20.83 -4.50
N HIS A 112 6.77 -20.65 -4.95
CA HIS A 112 7.94 -20.41 -4.13
C HIS A 112 7.80 -19.19 -3.19
N TYR A 113 6.97 -18.20 -3.54
CA TYR A 113 6.68 -17.08 -2.65
C TYR A 113 5.93 -17.47 -1.37
N THR A 114 5.19 -18.57 -1.38
CA THR A 114 4.42 -19.04 -0.20
C THR A 114 5.27 -19.90 0.74
N LYS A 115 6.48 -20.28 0.33
CA LYS A 115 7.42 -21.08 1.13
C LYS A 115 8.07 -20.22 2.23
N PRO A 116 8.56 -20.80 3.34
CA PRO A 116 9.16 -20.05 4.44
C PRO A 116 10.29 -19.08 4.05
N LEU A 117 11.08 -19.41 3.03
CA LEU A 117 12.16 -18.57 2.51
C LEU A 117 11.73 -17.66 1.34
N GLY A 118 10.45 -17.68 0.94
CA GLY A 118 9.90 -16.91 -0.18
C GLY A 118 10.17 -15.41 -0.12
N TYR A 119 10.32 -14.84 1.09
CA TYR A 119 10.70 -13.43 1.25
C TYR A 119 12.08 -13.09 0.64
N LYS A 120 13.01 -14.05 0.55
CA LYS A 120 14.31 -13.84 -0.11
C LYS A 120 14.17 -13.61 -1.61
N LEU A 121 13.14 -14.18 -2.22
CA LEU A 121 12.83 -14.01 -3.63
C LEU A 121 12.38 -12.57 -3.93
N VAL A 122 11.61 -11.98 -3.00
CA VAL A 122 11.26 -10.55 -3.05
C VAL A 122 12.50 -9.66 -2.90
N GLU A 123 13.45 -10.06 -2.05
CA GLU A 123 14.72 -9.34 -1.89
C GLU A 123 15.59 -9.38 -3.16
N ILE A 124 15.61 -10.53 -3.88
CA ILE A 124 16.30 -10.63 -5.18
C ILE A 124 15.75 -9.61 -6.16
N ASP A 125 14.42 -9.51 -6.26
CA ASP A 125 13.75 -8.56 -7.16
C ASP A 125 14.04 -7.13 -6.82
N PHE A 126 13.94 -6.82 -5.53
CA PHE A 126 14.19 -5.49 -5.02
C PHE A 126 15.61 -5.04 -5.34
N CYS A 127 16.60 -5.92 -5.12
CA CYS A 127 18.00 -5.60 -5.39
C CYS A 127 18.27 -5.45 -6.91
N HIS A 128 17.56 -6.20 -7.75
CA HIS A 128 17.65 -6.05 -9.20
C HIS A 128 17.07 -4.71 -9.67
N MET A 129 15.86 -4.36 -9.23
CA MET A 129 15.20 -3.10 -9.58
C MET A 129 15.90 -1.88 -8.98
N TYR A 130 16.51 -2.04 -7.81
CA TYR A 130 17.14 -0.96 -7.06
C TYR A 130 18.57 -1.33 -6.64
N SER A 131 19.43 -1.54 -7.62
CA SER A 131 20.84 -1.98 -7.46
C SER A 131 21.70 -1.11 -6.54
N LYS A 132 21.28 0.12 -6.25
CA LYS A 132 21.94 1.04 -5.30
C LYS A 132 21.68 0.69 -3.83
N PHE A 133 20.73 -0.20 -3.54
CA PHE A 133 20.35 -0.56 -2.18
C PHE A 133 20.73 -2.01 -1.88
N LYS A 134 21.15 -2.26 -0.63
CA LYS A 134 21.62 -3.58 -0.19
C LYS A 134 20.49 -4.61 -0.09
N ASN A 135 19.36 -4.20 0.48
CA ASN A 135 18.14 -4.99 0.62
C ASN A 135 16.98 -4.07 1.03
N LEU A 136 15.76 -4.58 0.88
CA LEU A 136 14.51 -3.86 1.16
C LEU A 136 14.39 -3.54 2.65
N SER A 137 14.69 -4.49 3.52
CA SER A 137 14.53 -4.32 4.98
C SER A 137 15.36 -3.17 5.55
N VAL A 138 16.64 -3.07 5.20
CA VAL A 138 17.52 -1.95 5.61
C VAL A 138 17.00 -0.64 5.04
N LYS A 139 16.66 -0.63 3.74
CA LYS A 139 16.18 0.59 3.10
C LYS A 139 14.88 1.11 3.71
N PHE A 140 13.96 0.21 4.05
CA PHE A 140 12.72 0.52 4.73
C PHE A 140 13.00 1.06 6.15
N GLY A 141 13.92 0.40 6.87
CA GLY A 141 14.41 0.84 8.19
C GLY A 141 14.95 2.28 8.21
N ASP A 142 15.78 2.63 7.23
CA ASP A 142 16.36 3.97 7.09
C ASP A 142 15.30 5.06 6.83
N LYS A 143 14.12 4.68 6.33
CA LYS A 143 13.04 5.60 5.96
C LYS A 143 11.94 5.71 6.99
N LEU A 144 12.02 4.98 8.11
CA LEU A 144 10.98 5.01 9.14
C LEU A 144 10.79 6.41 9.75
N SER A 145 11.88 7.14 10.02
CA SER A 145 11.81 8.48 10.61
C SER A 145 11.10 9.47 9.68
N THR A 146 11.44 9.44 8.39
CA THR A 146 10.75 10.22 7.35
C THR A 146 9.28 9.82 7.26
N LEU A 147 8.98 8.52 7.33
CA LEU A 147 7.60 8.04 7.26
C LEU A 147 6.77 8.49 8.47
N LEU A 148 7.34 8.51 9.68
CA LEU A 148 6.70 9.05 10.88
C LEU A 148 6.35 10.54 10.73
N GLN A 149 7.27 11.35 10.17
CA GLN A 149 7.00 12.76 9.89
C GLN A 149 5.84 12.92 8.89
N ILE A 150 5.81 12.09 7.84
CA ILE A 150 4.71 12.10 6.87
C ILE A 150 3.39 11.72 7.54
N PHE A 151 3.40 10.76 8.47
CA PHE A 151 2.19 10.40 9.21
C PHE A 151 1.66 11.56 10.05
N ASP A 152 2.52 12.28 10.76
CA ASP A 152 2.12 13.45 11.54
C ASP A 152 1.43 14.52 10.70
N ASP A 153 1.96 14.77 9.51
CA ASP A 153 1.45 15.81 8.63
C ASP A 153 0.14 15.41 7.94
N ARG A 154 -0.01 14.13 7.59
CA ARG A 154 -1.02 13.68 6.61
C ARG A 154 -2.12 12.78 7.17
N VAL A 155 -1.90 12.08 8.28
CA VAL A 155 -2.93 11.25 8.91
C VAL A 155 -3.97 12.16 9.56
N LYS A 156 -5.23 11.99 9.15
CA LYS A 156 -6.34 12.87 9.57
C LYS A 156 -7.44 12.14 10.32
N ASP A 157 -7.61 10.84 10.07
CA ASP A 157 -8.64 10.05 10.73
C ASP A 157 -8.30 9.85 12.21
N SER A 158 -9.34 9.87 13.05
CA SER A 158 -9.19 9.84 14.51
C SER A 158 -8.53 8.54 14.99
N GLY A 159 -8.95 7.39 14.46
CA GLY A 159 -8.43 6.09 14.86
C GLY A 159 -6.92 5.96 14.61
N SER A 160 -6.46 6.35 13.42
CA SER A 160 -5.04 6.31 13.07
C SER A 160 -4.22 7.37 13.79
N LYS A 161 -4.81 8.53 14.12
CA LYS A 161 -4.14 9.52 14.98
C LYS A 161 -3.90 8.98 16.38
N THR A 162 -4.90 8.33 16.98
CA THR A 162 -4.76 7.68 18.28
C THR A 162 -3.69 6.59 18.23
N LEU A 163 -3.70 5.75 17.20
CA LEU A 163 -2.69 4.70 17.04
C LEU A 163 -1.28 5.28 16.82
N LEU A 164 -1.13 6.36 16.05
CA LEU A 164 0.14 7.06 15.87
C LEU A 164 0.66 7.66 17.17
N GLN A 165 -0.22 8.23 17.99
CA GLN A 165 0.15 8.74 19.31
C GLN A 165 0.64 7.60 20.22
N GLN A 166 -0.10 6.48 20.28
CA GLN A 166 0.31 5.30 21.04
C GLN A 166 1.67 4.76 20.57
N LEU A 167 1.90 4.71 19.25
CA LEU A 167 3.18 4.30 18.66
C LEU A 167 4.34 5.18 19.16
N LYS A 168 4.12 6.48 19.31
CA LYS A 168 5.14 7.45 19.77
C LYS A 168 5.40 7.42 21.26
N GLU A 169 4.36 7.19 22.05
CA GLU A 169 4.43 7.15 23.51
C GLU A 169 4.94 5.80 24.05
N SER A 170 4.97 4.77 23.20
CA SER A 170 5.43 3.44 23.59
C SER A 170 6.96 3.36 23.63
N ASN A 171 7.52 3.17 24.82
CA ASN A 171 8.97 3.17 25.04
C ASN A 171 9.65 1.81 24.76
N ASN A 172 8.89 0.70 24.76
CA ASN A 172 9.43 -0.66 24.71
C ASN A 172 8.78 -1.51 23.61
N LEU A 173 8.65 -0.97 22.39
CA LEU A 173 8.12 -1.73 21.26
C LEU A 173 9.19 -2.65 20.66
N CYS A 174 8.82 -3.90 20.41
CA CYS A 174 9.63 -4.77 19.57
C CYS A 174 9.61 -4.28 18.12
N VAL A 175 10.59 -4.71 17.32
CA VAL A 175 10.71 -4.33 15.90
C VAL A 175 9.43 -4.66 15.13
N ASN A 176 8.83 -5.84 15.39
CA ASN A 176 7.59 -6.27 14.75
C ASN A 176 6.42 -5.35 15.08
N GLY A 177 6.24 -4.96 16.35
CA GLY A 177 5.17 -4.06 16.76
C GLY A 177 5.28 -2.69 16.10
N LYS A 178 6.51 -2.17 15.99
CA LYS A 178 6.79 -0.92 15.27
C LYS A 178 6.45 -1.05 13.78
N PHE A 179 6.93 -2.08 13.11
CA PHE A 179 6.68 -2.28 11.67
C PHE A 179 5.21 -2.53 11.36
N LEU A 180 4.53 -3.40 12.10
CA LEU A 180 3.10 -3.69 11.90
C LEU A 180 2.28 -2.43 12.04
N THR A 181 2.50 -1.65 13.11
CA THR A 181 1.76 -0.41 13.34
C THR A 181 2.01 0.61 12.23
N MET A 182 3.26 0.74 11.77
CA MET A 182 3.59 1.64 10.66
C MET A 182 2.96 1.20 9.34
N LEU A 183 2.99 -0.09 9.02
CA LEU A 183 2.33 -0.63 7.82
C LEU A 183 0.81 -0.43 7.89
N TYR A 184 0.20 -0.63 9.06
CA TYR A 184 -1.22 -0.40 9.29
C TYR A 184 -1.61 1.08 9.09
N LEU A 185 -0.76 2.02 9.51
CA LEU A 185 -0.94 3.46 9.33
C LEU A 185 -0.77 3.93 7.87
N LEU A 186 -0.06 3.17 7.01
CA LEU A 186 0.05 3.50 5.58
C LEU A 186 -1.30 3.58 4.88
N HIS A 187 -2.27 2.76 5.30
CA HIS A 187 -3.62 2.75 4.73
C HIS A 187 -4.38 4.07 4.95
N SER A 188 -3.94 4.88 5.91
CA SER A 188 -4.50 6.21 6.17
C SER A 188 -3.89 7.29 5.26
N LEU A 189 -2.73 6.99 4.65
CA LEU A 189 -2.15 7.81 3.58
C LEU A 189 -2.67 7.37 2.21
N PHE A 190 -2.73 6.05 1.98
CA PHE A 190 -3.19 5.43 0.74
C PHE A 190 -4.67 5.09 0.84
N ILE A 191 -5.49 6.14 0.94
CA ILE A 191 -6.94 6.01 1.09
C ILE A 191 -7.49 5.20 -0.11
N PRO A 192 -8.26 4.13 0.12
CA PRO A 192 -8.89 3.37 -0.95
C PRO A 192 -9.75 4.30 -1.82
N THR A 193 -9.37 4.48 -3.08
CA THR A 193 -10.11 5.31 -4.04
C THR A 193 -11.06 4.48 -4.91
N SER A 194 -10.86 3.17 -4.92
CA SER A 194 -11.66 2.21 -5.68
C SER A 194 -13.13 2.21 -5.25
N LYS A 195 -14.02 2.14 -6.23
CA LYS A 195 -15.46 2.05 -6.03
C LYS A 195 -15.96 0.80 -6.74
N LYS A 196 -16.68 -0.07 -6.03
CA LYS A 196 -17.37 -1.20 -6.66
C LYS A 196 -18.80 -0.75 -6.98
N VAL A 197 -19.22 -0.88 -8.23
CA VAL A 197 -20.62 -0.69 -8.61
C VAL A 197 -21.28 -2.06 -8.60
N THR A 198 -22.34 -2.19 -7.82
CA THR A 198 -23.18 -3.37 -7.75
C THR A 198 -24.57 -3.01 -8.26
N LEU A 199 -25.25 -3.97 -8.89
CA LEU A 199 -26.65 -3.84 -9.27
C LEU A 199 -27.46 -4.64 -8.24
N ASP A 200 -28.53 -4.05 -7.70
CA ASP A 200 -29.50 -4.82 -6.94
C ASP A 200 -30.41 -5.64 -7.88
N GLU A 201 -31.28 -6.48 -7.29
CA GLU A 201 -32.23 -7.33 -8.02
C GLU A 201 -33.20 -6.52 -8.91
N ASN A 202 -33.35 -5.22 -8.64
CA ASN A 202 -34.17 -4.29 -9.41
C ASN A 202 -33.36 -3.49 -10.46
N GLY A 203 -32.09 -3.84 -10.67
CA GLY A 203 -31.20 -3.18 -11.63
C GLY A 203 -30.69 -1.79 -11.19
N LYS A 204 -30.90 -1.39 -9.93
CA LYS A 204 -30.42 -0.11 -9.41
C LYS A 204 -28.94 -0.22 -9.04
N LYS A 205 -28.16 0.73 -9.57
CA LYS A 205 -26.73 0.85 -9.27
C LYS A 205 -26.52 1.33 -7.83
N SER A 206 -25.93 0.48 -7.00
CA SER A 206 -25.32 0.85 -5.72
C SER A 206 -23.81 0.97 -5.88
N THR A 207 -23.19 1.91 -5.19
CA THR A 207 -21.73 2.11 -5.22
C THR A 207 -21.17 1.86 -3.84
N ILE A 208 -20.39 0.80 -3.69
CA ILE A 208 -19.65 0.50 -2.47
C ILE A 208 -18.33 1.29 -2.52
N LYS A 209 -18.11 2.10 -1.49
CA LYS A 209 -16.82 2.76 -1.23
C LYS A 209 -16.10 1.97 -0.15
N PHE A 210 -14.84 1.66 -0.39
CA PHE A 210 -14.00 1.03 0.62
C PHE A 210 -13.46 2.09 1.59
N SER A 211 -13.52 1.80 2.88
CA SER A 211 -12.98 2.65 3.94
C SER A 211 -11.52 2.30 4.24
N ILE A 212 -10.83 3.19 4.95
CA ILE A 212 -9.47 2.91 5.49
C ILE A 212 -9.50 1.62 6.31
N ARG A 213 -10.55 1.45 7.13
CA ARG A 213 -10.71 0.27 7.99
C ARG A 213 -10.90 -1.00 7.19
N ASP A 214 -11.63 -0.96 6.08
CA ASP A 214 -11.76 -2.13 5.20
C ASP A 214 -10.40 -2.53 4.65
N SER A 215 -9.60 -1.56 4.18
CA SER A 215 -8.27 -1.84 3.65
C SER A 215 -7.28 -2.33 4.71
N GLN A 216 -7.39 -1.83 5.94
CA GLN A 216 -6.60 -2.28 7.07
C GLN A 216 -6.94 -3.72 7.45
N ASN A 217 -8.24 -4.02 7.59
CA ASN A 217 -8.71 -5.34 7.99
C ASN A 217 -8.48 -6.42 6.93
N THR A 218 -8.36 -6.07 5.65
CA THR A 218 -7.98 -7.03 4.61
C THR A 218 -6.47 -7.22 4.48
N PHE A 219 -5.66 -6.35 5.11
CA PHE A 219 -4.20 -6.42 5.08
C PHE A 219 -3.60 -7.06 6.34
N ILE A 220 -4.10 -6.69 7.53
CA ILE A 220 -3.67 -7.25 8.82
C ILE A 220 -4.89 -7.67 9.64
N LEU A 221 -4.99 -8.96 9.95
CA LEU A 221 -5.97 -9.51 10.87
C LEU A 221 -5.34 -9.63 12.26
N VAL A 222 -5.95 -8.98 13.24
CA VAL A 222 -5.43 -8.90 14.61
C VAL A 222 -6.46 -9.49 15.57
N ALA A 223 -6.03 -10.44 16.40
CA ALA A 223 -6.85 -11.00 17.45
C ALA A 223 -6.02 -11.21 18.73
N PRO A 224 -6.59 -11.02 19.93
CA PRO A 224 -5.92 -11.27 21.20
C PRO A 224 -5.35 -12.70 21.34
N THR A 225 -6.06 -13.69 20.80
CA THR A 225 -5.74 -15.11 20.91
C THR A 225 -5.77 -15.82 19.54
N ALA A 226 -5.08 -16.95 19.43
CA ALA A 226 -5.08 -17.76 18.22
C ALA A 226 -6.48 -18.33 17.90
N VAL A 227 -7.26 -18.68 18.93
CA VAL A 227 -8.62 -19.20 18.78
C VAL A 227 -9.54 -18.15 18.15
N GLU A 228 -9.47 -16.89 18.61
CA GLU A 228 -10.24 -15.80 18.01
C GLU A 228 -9.83 -15.52 16.56
N LEU A 229 -8.53 -15.62 16.27
CA LEU A 229 -8.01 -15.46 14.92
C LEU A 229 -8.58 -16.52 13.97
N GLU A 230 -8.63 -17.78 14.42
CA GLU A 230 -9.20 -18.89 13.65
C GLU A 230 -10.70 -18.70 13.40
N LEU A 231 -11.46 -18.22 14.39
CA LEU A 231 -12.87 -17.87 14.22
C LEU A 231 -13.08 -16.77 13.16
N ILE A 232 -12.21 -15.76 13.15
CA ILE A 232 -12.25 -14.69 12.13
C ILE A 232 -11.98 -15.29 10.75
N ILE A 233 -10.97 -16.13 10.59
CA ILE A 233 -10.64 -16.76 9.30
C ILE A 233 -11.80 -17.64 8.82
N ASN A 234 -12.37 -18.48 9.69
CA ASN A 234 -13.50 -19.35 9.32
C ASN A 234 -14.73 -18.55 8.88
N LYS A 235 -15.00 -17.42 9.55
CA LYS A 235 -16.06 -16.50 9.14
C LYS A 235 -15.77 -15.84 7.79
N LEU A 236 -14.52 -15.48 7.51
CA LEU A 236 -14.15 -14.91 6.21
C LEU A 236 -14.27 -15.95 5.09
N LYS A 237 -13.89 -17.21 5.33
CA LYS A 237 -14.07 -18.33 4.39
C LYS A 237 -15.54 -18.60 4.09
N SER A 238 -16.43 -18.44 5.06
CA SER A 238 -17.88 -18.62 4.82
C SER A 238 -18.52 -17.46 4.06
N GLN A 239 -17.86 -16.30 4.01
CA GLN A 239 -18.38 -15.08 3.37
C GLN A 239 -17.74 -14.76 2.01
N SER A 240 -16.54 -15.28 1.74
CA SER A 240 -15.76 -15.01 0.53
C SER A 240 -15.28 -16.31 -0.10
N ASN A 241 -15.24 -16.36 -1.43
CA ASN A 241 -14.67 -17.50 -2.16
C ASN A 241 -13.14 -17.58 -2.03
N SER A 242 -12.46 -16.47 -1.68
CA SER A 242 -11.03 -16.48 -1.37
C SER A 242 -10.64 -15.29 -0.49
N ILE A 243 -9.68 -15.52 0.40
CA ILE A 243 -9.05 -14.52 1.26
C ILE A 243 -7.71 -14.15 0.60
N GLN A 244 -7.51 -12.87 0.29
CA GLN A 244 -6.22 -12.42 -0.23
C GLN A 244 -5.10 -12.65 0.80
N PRO A 245 -3.84 -12.82 0.38
CA PRO A 245 -2.74 -12.94 1.31
C PRO A 245 -2.69 -11.76 2.28
N CYS A 246 -2.63 -12.07 3.57
CA CYS A 246 -2.69 -11.07 4.63
C CYS A 246 -1.81 -11.48 5.82
N ILE A 247 -1.51 -10.50 6.67
CA ILE A 247 -0.73 -10.72 7.88
C ILE A 247 -1.70 -11.09 9.01
N LEU A 248 -1.41 -12.16 9.73
CA LEU A 248 -2.13 -12.53 10.93
C LEU A 248 -1.31 -12.17 12.17
N VAL A 249 -1.96 -11.57 13.17
CA VAL A 249 -1.31 -11.14 14.40
C VAL A 249 -2.10 -11.68 15.60
N VAL A 250 -1.42 -12.46 16.44
CA VAL A 250 -1.93 -12.83 17.77
C VAL A 250 -1.39 -11.82 18.78
N GLY A 251 -2.28 -11.23 19.59
CA GLY A 251 -1.97 -10.14 20.52
C GLY A 251 -2.56 -8.81 20.03
N SER A 252 -1.71 -7.79 19.90
CA SER A 252 -2.09 -6.47 19.38
C SER A 252 -1.08 -5.96 18.37
N LEU A 253 -1.43 -4.92 17.59
CA LEU A 253 -0.51 -4.31 16.62
C LEU A 253 0.79 -3.82 17.27
N LEU A 254 0.71 -3.16 18.42
CA LEU A 254 1.86 -2.62 19.15
C LEU A 254 2.64 -3.72 19.87
N TYR A 255 1.93 -4.73 20.40
CA TYR A 255 2.52 -5.82 21.18
C TYR A 255 2.10 -7.17 20.57
N PRO A 256 2.67 -7.54 19.40
CA PRO A 256 2.39 -8.82 18.78
C PRO A 256 3.09 -9.95 19.56
N LYS A 257 2.34 -11.01 19.86
CA LYS A 257 2.89 -12.26 20.42
C LYS A 257 3.32 -13.23 19.32
N GLN A 258 2.57 -13.24 18.21
CA GLN A 258 2.85 -14.04 17.04
C GLN A 258 2.47 -13.25 15.79
N VAL A 259 3.28 -13.40 14.74
CA VAL A 259 3.03 -12.81 13.41
C VAL A 259 3.16 -13.92 12.39
N LEU A 260 2.15 -14.09 11.55
CA LEU A 260 2.10 -15.10 10.49
C LEU A 260 1.69 -14.42 9.19
N VAL A 261 2.00 -15.06 8.07
CA VAL A 261 1.45 -14.68 6.76
C VAL A 261 0.49 -15.77 6.33
N TYR A 262 -0.74 -15.39 6.00
CA TYR A 262 -1.77 -16.28 5.54
C TYR A 262 -1.84 -16.27 4.01
N PHE A 263 -1.87 -17.45 3.41
CA PHE A 263 -2.13 -17.67 2.00
C PHE A 263 -3.34 -18.61 1.91
N ASP A 264 -4.45 -18.15 1.33
CA ASP A 264 -5.69 -18.94 1.20
C ASP A 264 -5.66 -19.73 -0.10
N ASP A 265 -5.66 -21.06 -0.01
CA ASP A 265 -5.68 -22.04 -1.12
C ASP A 265 -5.31 -21.43 -2.48
N VAL A 266 -4.04 -20.98 -2.57
CA VAL A 266 -3.54 -20.25 -3.73
C VAL A 266 -3.08 -21.21 -4.80
#